data_AF-A0A937B5R0-F1
#
_entry.id   AF-A0A937B5R0-F1
#
_cell.length_a   1.000
_cell.length_b   1.000
_cell.length_c   1.000
_cell.angle_alpha   90.00
_cell.angle_beta   90.00
_cell.angle_gamma   90.00
#
_symmetry.space_group_name_H-M   'P 1'
#
loop_
_entity.id
_entity.type
_entity.pdbx_description
1 polymer ?
#
loop_
_entity_poly.entity_id
_entity_poly.type
_entity_poly.pdbx_seq_one_letter_code
_entity_poly.pdbx_strand_id
1 'polypeptide(L)'
;MTGDLVDGGKPGEYANLRRVLARLAMPFHLIPGNHDARDPLREAFADHAYLPTSGFLQYAIEDRPLRLIALDTLVPGKAHGALCAERLDWLEARLGESDRPTLLFMHHPPFACGIGAMDDLRLTEGGERLAELVRGHGNVERVLCGHVHRPIHVRWAGTMASLAPSTAHQV
;
A
#
# COMPACT_ATOMS: atom_id res chain seq x y z
N MET A 1 -1.76 7.78 -1.00
CA MET A 1 -1.53 7.40 -2.40
C MET A 1 -0.93 6.01 -2.39
N THR A 2 -1.60 5.04 -3.00
CA THR A 2 -1.35 3.59 -2.85
C THR A 2 -0.41 3.05 -3.94
N GLY A 3 0.76 3.68 -4.13
CA GLY A 3 1.79 3.23 -5.06
C GLY A 3 1.72 3.77 -6.48
N ASP A 4 2.74 3.40 -7.25
CA ASP A 4 3.09 3.91 -8.59
C ASP A 4 3.07 5.44 -8.62
N LEU A 5 3.82 6.00 -7.68
CA LEU A 5 3.92 7.45 -7.48
C LEU A 5 4.75 8.11 -8.59
N VAL A 6 5.69 7.35 -9.15
CA VAL A 6 6.52 7.67 -10.30
C VAL A 6 6.59 6.46 -11.23
N ASP A 7 7.17 6.61 -12.42
CA ASP A 7 7.19 5.56 -13.45
C ASP A 7 8.46 4.69 -13.42
N GLY A 8 9.61 5.26 -13.04
CA GLY A 8 10.91 4.57 -13.13
C GLY A 8 11.69 4.50 -11.81
N GLY A 9 11.09 4.93 -10.70
CA GLY A 9 11.72 4.93 -9.37
C GLY A 9 12.96 5.83 -9.28
N LYS A 10 13.10 6.84 -10.15
CA LYS A 10 14.33 7.65 -10.23
C LYS A 10 14.26 8.87 -9.30
N PRO A 11 15.38 9.31 -8.68
CA PRO A 11 15.39 10.49 -7.81
C PRO A 11 14.77 11.76 -8.43
N GLY A 12 15.04 12.01 -9.72
CA GLY A 12 14.48 13.17 -10.43
C GLY A 12 12.96 13.12 -10.59
N GLU A 13 12.37 11.93 -10.68
CA GLU A 13 10.92 11.75 -10.76
C GLU A 13 10.27 12.06 -9.41
N TYR A 14 10.89 11.62 -8.30
CA TYR A 14 10.42 11.96 -6.96
C TYR A 14 10.56 13.44 -6.62
N ALA A 15 11.63 14.11 -7.08
CA ALA A 15 11.76 15.56 -6.97
C ALA A 15 10.62 16.28 -7.70
N ASN A 16 10.23 15.81 -8.89
CA ASN A 16 9.07 16.33 -9.60
C ASN A 16 7.76 16.04 -8.86
N LEU A 17 7.57 14.82 -8.36
CA LEU A 17 6.41 14.44 -7.55
C LEU A 17 6.27 15.37 -6.34
N ARG A 18 7.35 15.59 -5.58
CA ARG A 18 7.38 16.49 -4.43
C ARG A 18 6.93 17.91 -4.80
N ARG A 19 7.43 18.45 -5.92
CA ARG A 19 7.01 19.77 -6.43
C ARG A 19 5.52 19.84 -6.73
N VAL A 20 4.95 18.78 -7.29
CA VAL A 20 3.50 18.71 -7.59
C VAL A 20 2.70 18.61 -6.30
N LEU A 21 3.07 17.71 -5.39
CA LEU A 21 2.36 17.48 -4.13
C LEU A 21 2.47 18.65 -3.13
N ALA A 22 3.53 19.46 -3.20
CA ALA A 22 3.68 20.68 -2.39
C ALA A 22 2.56 21.71 -2.59
N ARG A 23 1.74 21.57 -3.65
CA ARG A 23 0.57 22.40 -3.90
C ARG A 23 -0.67 21.97 -3.12
N LEU A 24 -0.66 20.79 -2.51
CA LEU A 24 -1.76 20.29 -1.71
C LEU A 24 -1.78 20.98 -0.34
N ALA A 25 -2.96 21.48 0.05
CA ALA A 25 -3.16 22.09 1.36
C ALA A 25 -3.50 21.06 2.46
N MET A 26 -3.74 19.81 2.07
CA MET A 26 -4.04 18.70 2.99
C MET A 26 -2.82 17.80 3.21
N PRO A 27 -2.72 17.12 4.37
CA PRO A 27 -1.74 16.06 4.57
C PRO A 27 -1.91 14.94 3.53
N PHE A 28 -0.79 14.35 3.12
CA PHE A 28 -0.78 13.19 2.23
C PHE A 28 0.21 12.13 2.75
N HIS A 29 -0.11 10.88 2.43
CA HIS A 29 0.68 9.72 2.84
C HIS A 29 0.99 8.87 1.60
N LEU A 30 2.19 8.33 1.56
CA LEU A 30 2.79 7.70 0.38
C LEU A 30 3.13 6.25 0.68
N ILE A 31 2.81 5.36 -0.25
CA ILE A 31 3.13 3.94 -0.21
C ILE A 31 3.76 3.62 -1.56
N PRO A 32 4.84 2.82 -1.64
CA PRO A 32 5.43 2.45 -2.92
C PRO A 32 4.57 1.43 -3.67
N GLY A 33 4.52 1.56 -5.00
CA GLY A 33 4.08 0.53 -5.94
C GLY A 33 5.25 -0.15 -6.65
N ASN A 34 4.97 -0.97 -7.67
CA ASN A 34 6.03 -1.68 -8.38
C ASN A 34 6.90 -0.79 -9.28
N HIS A 35 6.41 0.40 -9.66
CA HIS A 35 7.21 1.41 -10.37
C HIS A 35 8.08 2.26 -9.45
N ASP A 36 7.92 2.12 -8.13
CA ASP A 36 8.65 2.88 -7.15
C ASP A 36 9.95 2.21 -6.68
N ALA A 37 10.81 2.98 -6.02
CA ALA A 37 11.99 2.51 -5.31
C ALA A 37 12.02 3.08 -3.88
N ARG A 38 12.31 2.22 -2.89
CA ARG A 38 12.24 2.58 -1.46
C ARG A 38 13.16 3.73 -1.10
N ASP A 39 14.45 3.63 -1.46
CA ASP A 39 15.44 4.60 -0.99
C ASP A 39 15.27 5.98 -1.64
N PRO A 40 15.08 6.10 -2.97
CA PRO A 40 14.80 7.41 -3.58
C PRO A 40 13.50 8.05 -3.09
N LEU A 41 12.43 7.25 -2.88
CA LEU A 41 11.19 7.74 -2.28
C LEU A 41 11.43 8.27 -0.86
N ARG A 42 12.15 7.51 -0.02
CA ARG A 42 12.48 7.91 1.35
C ARG A 42 13.31 9.19 1.38
N GLU A 43 14.32 9.30 0.53
CA GLU A 43 15.20 10.47 0.45
C GLU A 43 14.43 11.72 0.03
N ALA A 44 13.59 11.62 -1.00
CA ALA A 44 12.82 12.75 -1.51
C ALA A 44 11.78 13.30 -0.52
N PHE A 45 11.34 12.48 0.44
CA PHE A 45 10.37 12.83 1.47
C PHE A 45 10.93 12.61 2.88
N ALA A 46 12.23 12.80 3.10
CA ALA A 46 12.89 12.54 4.38
C ALA A 46 12.37 13.42 5.54
N ASP A 47 11.72 14.53 5.23
CA ASP A 47 11.03 15.41 6.19
C ASP A 47 9.65 14.89 6.62
N HIS A 48 9.15 13.81 6.01
CA HIS A 48 7.89 13.18 6.38
C HIS A 48 8.12 12.17 7.51
N ALA A 49 7.86 12.58 8.75
CA ALA A 49 8.12 11.81 9.96
C ALA A 49 7.45 10.42 10.05
N TYR A 50 6.40 10.17 9.25
CA TYR A 50 5.74 8.85 9.21
C TYR A 50 6.53 7.80 8.42
N LEU A 51 7.48 8.20 7.57
CA LEU A 51 8.25 7.26 6.76
C LEU A 51 9.35 6.59 7.60
N PRO A 52 9.46 5.25 7.55
CA PRO A 52 10.58 4.55 8.17
C PRO A 52 11.93 5.00 7.59
N THR A 53 12.92 5.19 8.47
CA THR A 53 14.27 5.65 8.08
C THR A 53 15.10 4.55 7.39
N SER A 54 14.68 3.30 7.47
CA SER A 54 15.32 2.14 6.84
C SER A 54 14.31 1.02 6.59
N GLY A 55 14.71 0.00 5.80
CA GLY A 55 13.90 -1.19 5.57
C GLY A 55 12.64 -0.94 4.73
N PHE A 56 11.59 -1.72 5.01
CA PHE A 56 10.29 -1.60 4.35
C PHE A 56 9.58 -0.30 4.71
N LEU A 57 8.85 0.27 3.77
CA LEU A 57 8.07 1.50 3.99
C LEU A 57 6.67 1.19 4.55
N GLN A 58 6.62 0.39 5.62
CA GLN A 58 5.38 0.09 6.37
C GLN A 58 5.27 1.01 7.58
N TYR A 59 4.09 1.56 7.82
CA TYR A 59 3.86 2.48 8.94
C TYR A 59 2.38 2.52 9.32
N ALA A 60 2.09 3.05 10.50
CA ALA A 60 0.73 3.27 10.99
C ALA A 60 0.52 4.75 11.31
N ILE A 61 -0.68 5.25 11.05
CA ILE A 61 -1.14 6.59 11.43
C ILE A 61 -2.27 6.40 12.43
N GLU A 62 -2.08 6.95 13.62
CA GLU A 62 -2.87 6.60 14.80
C GLU A 62 -3.47 7.82 15.51
N ASP A 63 -3.21 9.02 15.01
CA ASP A 63 -3.70 10.31 15.52
C ASP A 63 -5.15 10.62 15.09
N ARG A 64 -5.86 9.62 14.57
CA ARG A 64 -7.24 9.71 14.06
C ARG A 64 -8.15 8.68 14.72
N PRO A 65 -9.48 8.87 14.68
CA PRO A 65 -10.44 7.85 15.12
C PRO A 65 -10.32 6.53 14.34
N LEU A 66 -9.96 6.62 13.06
CA LEU A 66 -9.70 5.49 12.16
C LEU A 66 -8.19 5.28 12.05
N ARG A 67 -7.71 4.08 12.40
CA ARG A 67 -6.30 3.73 12.20
C ARG A 67 -6.03 3.48 10.73
N LEU A 68 -4.92 3.99 10.23
CA LEU A 68 -4.48 3.77 8.85
C LEU A 68 -3.17 2.99 8.91
N ILE A 69 -3.10 1.82 8.28
CA ILE A 69 -1.89 1.01 8.21
C ILE A 69 -1.48 0.90 6.75
N ALA A 70 -0.26 1.36 6.46
CA ALA A 70 0.36 1.26 5.15
C ALA A 70 1.27 0.03 5.08
N LEU A 71 1.06 -0.80 4.06
CA LEU A 71 1.86 -1.99 3.77
C LEU A 71 2.66 -1.82 2.49
N ASP A 72 3.94 -2.15 2.58
CA ASP A 72 4.89 -2.11 1.50
C ASP A 72 4.93 -3.49 0.85
N THR A 73 4.33 -3.57 -0.34
CA THR A 73 4.25 -4.80 -1.13
C THR A 73 5.29 -4.86 -2.26
N LEU A 74 6.12 -3.82 -2.40
CA LEU A 74 7.09 -3.71 -3.48
C LEU A 74 8.10 -4.86 -3.42
N VAL A 75 8.30 -5.51 -4.56
CA VAL A 75 9.43 -6.42 -4.79
C VAL A 75 10.36 -5.75 -5.80
N PRO A 76 11.60 -5.37 -5.42
CA PRO A 76 12.48 -4.65 -6.32
C PRO A 76 12.67 -5.35 -7.67
N GLY A 77 12.37 -4.62 -8.76
CA GLY A 77 12.50 -5.13 -10.13
C GLY A 77 11.43 -6.14 -10.56
N LYS A 78 10.34 -6.29 -9.80
CA LYS A 78 9.20 -7.15 -10.17
C LYS A 78 7.92 -6.34 -10.20
N ALA A 79 7.04 -6.70 -11.13
CA ALA A 79 5.72 -6.09 -11.27
C ALA A 79 4.67 -6.68 -10.31
N HIS A 80 4.94 -7.84 -9.71
CA HIS A 80 4.06 -8.43 -8.70
C HIS A 80 4.43 -7.97 -7.29
N GLY A 81 3.47 -8.09 -6.38
CA GLY A 81 3.67 -7.81 -4.97
C GLY A 81 3.99 -9.04 -4.14
N ALA A 82 4.67 -8.84 -3.00
CA ALA A 82 4.84 -9.87 -1.99
C ALA A 82 4.80 -9.27 -0.59
N LEU A 83 4.40 -10.07 0.41
CA LEU A 83 4.57 -9.79 1.83
C LEU A 83 5.33 -10.97 2.48
N CYS A 84 6.50 -10.69 3.03
CA CYS A 84 7.31 -11.69 3.74
C CYS A 84 6.90 -11.78 5.22
N ALA A 85 7.42 -12.78 5.93
CA ALA A 85 7.15 -13.00 7.36
C ALA A 85 7.36 -11.73 8.20
N GLU A 86 8.52 -11.07 8.07
CA GLU A 86 8.82 -9.83 8.81
C GLU A 86 7.73 -8.75 8.67
N ARG A 87 7.21 -8.58 7.44
CA ARG A 87 6.16 -7.58 7.16
C ARG A 87 4.80 -7.97 7.72
N LEU A 88 4.50 -9.28 7.73
CA LEU A 88 3.24 -9.83 8.22
C LEU A 88 3.22 -9.92 9.76
N ASP A 89 4.34 -10.29 10.38
CA ASP A 89 4.51 -10.30 11.83
C ASP A 89 4.40 -8.88 12.40
N TRP A 90 4.98 -7.90 11.69
CA TRP A 90 4.78 -6.48 12.00
C TRP A 90 3.31 -6.08 11.93
N LEU A 91 2.58 -6.51 10.90
CA LEU A 91 1.15 -6.22 10.77
C LEU A 91 0.33 -6.87 11.88
N GLU A 92 0.61 -8.13 12.21
CA GLU A 92 -0.05 -8.86 13.30
C GLU A 92 0.11 -8.13 14.63
N ALA A 93 1.34 -7.71 14.96
CA ALA A 93 1.60 -6.91 16.15
C ALA A 93 0.81 -5.60 16.16
N ARG A 94 0.79 -4.87 15.04
CA ARG A 94 0.03 -3.60 14.92
C ARG A 94 -1.47 -3.79 15.03
N LEU A 95 -2.03 -4.87 14.48
CA LEU A 95 -3.46 -5.17 14.58
C LEU A 95 -3.85 -5.53 16.03
N GLY A 96 -2.99 -6.24 16.76
CA GLY A 96 -3.20 -6.62 18.16
C GLY A 96 -3.13 -5.48 19.18
N GLU A 97 -2.66 -4.30 18.81
CA GLU A 97 -2.49 -3.16 19.74
C GLU A 97 -3.78 -2.41 20.05
N SER A 98 -4.82 -2.55 19.23
CA SER A 98 -6.02 -1.72 19.36
C SER A 98 -7.18 -2.24 18.53
N ASP A 99 -8.36 -2.34 19.15
CA ASP A 99 -9.63 -2.70 18.48
C ASP A 99 -10.26 -1.56 17.67
N ARG A 100 -9.64 -0.38 17.59
CA ARG A 100 -10.15 0.73 16.76
C ARG A 100 -10.33 0.29 15.30
N PRO A 101 -11.38 0.76 14.62
CA PRO A 101 -11.55 0.56 13.19
C PRO A 101 -10.27 0.92 12.43
N THR A 102 -9.86 0.04 11.52
CA THR A 102 -8.56 0.07 10.84
C THR A 102 -8.75 -0.09 9.33
N LEU A 103 -8.10 0.77 8.56
CA LEU A 103 -7.95 0.61 7.12
C LEU A 103 -6.53 0.14 6.79
N LEU A 104 -6.44 -0.90 5.95
CA LEU A 104 -5.17 -1.30 5.36
C LEU A 104 -5.02 -0.67 3.98
N PHE A 105 -3.82 -0.17 3.68
CA PHE A 105 -3.46 0.40 2.40
C PHE A 105 -2.25 -0.34 1.84
N MET A 106 -2.32 -0.74 0.58
CA MET A 106 -1.24 -1.43 -0.11
C MET A 106 -1.31 -1.14 -1.61
N HIS A 107 -0.29 -1.49 -2.38
CA HIS A 107 -0.34 -1.30 -3.83
C HIS A 107 -1.02 -2.48 -4.54
N HIS A 108 -0.46 -3.68 -4.40
CA HIS A 108 -0.91 -4.87 -5.13
C HIS A 108 -2.13 -5.53 -4.47
N PRO A 109 -3.20 -5.87 -5.21
CA PRO A 109 -4.38 -6.51 -4.63
C PRO A 109 -4.08 -7.92 -4.09
N PRO A 110 -4.66 -8.32 -2.94
CA PRO A 110 -4.53 -9.68 -2.40
C PRO A 110 -5.60 -10.66 -2.94
N PHE A 111 -6.21 -10.34 -4.08
CA PHE A 111 -7.29 -11.11 -4.70
C PHE A 111 -7.19 -11.06 -6.22
N ALA A 112 -7.83 -12.02 -6.90
CA ALA A 112 -8.01 -11.98 -8.34
C ALA A 112 -9.15 -11.01 -8.70
N CYS A 113 -8.83 -10.01 -9.51
CA CYS A 113 -9.77 -9.01 -10.02
C CYS A 113 -10.49 -9.46 -11.30
N GLY A 114 -10.07 -10.58 -11.91
CA GLY A 114 -10.69 -11.16 -13.11
C GLY A 114 -10.10 -10.66 -14.42
N ILE A 115 -9.06 -9.84 -14.38
CA ILE A 115 -8.30 -9.40 -15.56
C ILE A 115 -7.01 -10.21 -15.57
N GLY A 116 -6.93 -11.26 -16.40
CA GLY A 116 -5.87 -12.28 -16.32
C GLY A 116 -4.45 -11.71 -16.21
N ALA A 117 -4.06 -10.79 -17.08
CA ALA A 117 -2.73 -10.18 -17.04
C ALA A 117 -2.46 -9.37 -15.76
N MET A 118 -3.47 -8.77 -15.14
CA MET A 118 -3.33 -8.06 -13.86
C MET A 118 -3.35 -9.03 -12.69
N ASP A 119 -4.10 -10.12 -12.79
CA ASP A 119 -4.15 -11.15 -11.76
C ASP A 119 -2.79 -11.83 -11.60
N ASP A 120 -2.02 -12.03 -12.67
CA ASP A 120 -0.65 -12.55 -12.61
C ASP A 120 0.33 -11.61 -11.88
N LEU A 121 -0.01 -10.32 -11.79
CA LEU A 121 0.81 -9.27 -11.17
C LEU A 121 0.29 -8.82 -9.79
N ARG A 122 -0.69 -9.54 -9.23
CA ARG A 122 -1.25 -9.24 -7.90
C ARG A 122 -0.23 -9.48 -6.76
N LEU A 123 -0.69 -9.46 -5.52
CA LEU A 123 0.10 -9.98 -4.39
C LEU A 123 0.28 -11.51 -4.53
N THR A 124 1.45 -11.97 -4.96
CA THR A 124 1.72 -13.39 -5.26
C THR A 124 2.20 -14.18 -4.03
N GLU A 125 2.77 -13.51 -3.03
CA GLU A 125 3.27 -14.14 -1.80
C GLU A 125 2.72 -13.44 -0.55
N GLY A 126 2.39 -14.23 0.48
CA GLY A 126 1.88 -13.72 1.76
C GLY A 126 0.38 -13.40 1.80
N GLY A 127 -0.34 -13.55 0.68
CA GLY A 127 -1.77 -13.23 0.59
C GLY A 127 -2.67 -14.08 1.50
N GLU A 128 -2.36 -15.37 1.66
CA GLU A 128 -3.13 -16.25 2.55
C GLU A 128 -2.98 -15.85 4.02
N ARG A 129 -1.73 -15.63 4.48
CA ARG A 129 -1.45 -15.15 5.83
C ARG A 129 -2.06 -13.77 6.09
N LEU A 130 -2.01 -12.86 5.11
CA LEU A 130 -2.70 -11.57 5.20
C LEU A 130 -4.22 -11.77 5.38
N ALA A 131 -4.82 -12.68 4.61
CA ALA A 131 -6.25 -12.99 4.72
C ALA A 131 -6.62 -13.62 6.08
N GLU A 132 -5.74 -14.41 6.69
CA GLU A 132 -5.91 -14.92 8.06
C GLU A 132 -5.89 -13.79 9.08
N LEU A 133 -4.88 -12.92 9.01
CA LEU A 133 -4.75 -11.77 9.93
C LEU A 133 -5.97 -10.86 9.85
N VAL A 134 -6.44 -10.55 8.64
CA VAL A 134 -7.62 -9.70 8.44
C VAL A 134 -8.91 -10.36 8.94
N ARG A 135 -9.07 -11.68 8.76
CA ARG A 135 -10.24 -12.39 9.32
C ARG A 135 -10.19 -12.50 10.84
N GLY A 136 -9.01 -12.70 11.40
CA GLY A 136 -8.79 -12.88 12.83
C GLY A 136 -8.96 -11.59 13.62
N HIS A 137 -8.68 -10.45 13.00
CA HIS A 137 -8.83 -9.13 13.61
C HIS A 137 -10.07 -8.42 13.06
N GLY A 138 -11.18 -8.50 13.80
CA GLY A 138 -12.48 -7.97 13.40
C GLY A 138 -12.59 -6.44 13.29
N ASN A 139 -11.50 -5.72 13.51
CA ASN A 139 -11.40 -4.26 13.42
C ASN A 139 -10.92 -3.77 12.03
N VAL A 140 -10.60 -4.68 11.09
CA VAL A 140 -10.18 -4.29 9.74
C VAL A 140 -11.41 -4.01 8.84
N GLU A 141 -11.68 -2.74 8.61
CA GLU A 141 -12.87 -2.27 7.90
C GLU A 141 -12.75 -2.39 6.37
N ARG A 142 -11.56 -2.14 5.82
CA ARG A 142 -11.26 -2.29 4.38
C ARG A 142 -9.78 -2.49 4.09
N VAL A 143 -9.51 -3.11 2.95
CA VAL A 143 -8.20 -3.12 2.28
C VAL A 143 -8.26 -2.28 1.00
N LEU A 144 -7.41 -1.27 0.90
CA LEU A 144 -7.41 -0.28 -0.19
C LEU A 144 -6.14 -0.43 -1.02
N CYS A 145 -6.33 -0.63 -2.31
CA CYS A 145 -5.29 -1.03 -3.26
C CYS A 145 -5.25 -0.15 -4.51
N GLY A 146 -4.12 -0.20 -5.22
CA GLY A 146 -3.92 0.44 -6.52
C GLY A 146 -3.73 -0.59 -7.63
N HIS A 147 -2.65 -0.40 -8.41
CA HIS A 147 -2.10 -1.33 -9.41
C HIS A 147 -2.92 -1.56 -10.70
N VAL A 148 -4.21 -1.89 -10.59
CA VAL A 148 -5.03 -2.33 -11.74
C VAL A 148 -5.64 -1.16 -12.51
N HIS A 149 -5.55 0.06 -11.98
CA HIS A 149 -6.03 1.30 -12.61
C HIS A 149 -7.53 1.31 -12.97
N ARG A 150 -8.33 0.48 -12.29
CA ARG A 150 -9.79 0.40 -12.44
C ARG A 150 -10.48 0.38 -11.07
N PRO A 151 -11.68 0.98 -10.96
CA PRO A 151 -12.49 0.84 -9.75
C PRO A 151 -13.06 -0.58 -9.68
N ILE A 152 -12.61 -1.36 -8.69
CA ILE A 152 -13.09 -2.72 -8.43
C ILE A 152 -13.31 -2.87 -6.93
N HIS A 153 -14.44 -3.46 -6.54
CA HIS A 153 -14.76 -3.71 -5.14
C HIS A 153 -15.20 -5.15 -4.94
N VAL A 154 -14.60 -5.85 -3.98
CA VAL A 154 -14.91 -7.24 -3.68
C VAL A 154 -15.04 -7.46 -2.18
N ARG A 155 -15.82 -8.48 -1.79
CA ARG A 155 -15.72 -9.04 -0.44
C ARG A 155 -14.47 -9.90 -0.37
N TRP A 156 -13.65 -9.70 0.65
CA TRP A 156 -12.38 -10.41 0.80
C TRP A 156 -12.02 -10.52 2.29
N ALA A 157 -11.62 -11.73 2.72
CA ALA A 157 -11.17 -12.01 4.09
C ALA A 157 -12.10 -11.48 5.21
N GLY A 158 -13.42 -11.58 5.03
CA GLY A 158 -14.40 -11.12 6.04
C GLY A 158 -14.67 -9.60 6.00
N THR A 159 -14.04 -8.86 5.09
CA THR A 159 -14.19 -7.41 4.93
C THR A 159 -14.34 -7.02 3.45
N MET A 160 -14.15 -5.75 3.10
CA MET A 160 -14.14 -5.25 1.72
C MET A 160 -12.72 -4.92 1.26
N ALA A 161 -12.35 -5.36 0.06
CA ALA A 161 -11.17 -4.88 -0.63
C ALA A 161 -11.56 -4.02 -1.85
N SER A 162 -10.82 -2.93 -2.09
CA SER A 162 -11.15 -1.95 -3.13
C SER A 162 -9.92 -1.50 -3.91
N LEU A 163 -10.05 -1.42 -5.23
CA LEU A 163 -9.07 -0.84 -6.13
C LEU A 163 -9.51 0.57 -6.54
N ALA A 164 -8.59 1.52 -6.49
CA ALA A 164 -8.81 2.85 -7.01
C ALA A 164 -8.48 2.96 -8.51
N PRO A 165 -9.17 3.82 -9.28
CA PRO A 165 -8.73 4.16 -10.63
C PRO A 165 -7.39 4.92 -10.60
N SER A 166 -6.67 4.89 -11.71
CA SER A 166 -5.49 5.75 -11.88
C SER A 166 -5.88 7.20 -12.07
N THR A 167 -4.95 8.09 -11.69
CA THR A 167 -5.02 9.53 -12.01
C THR A 167 -4.43 9.87 -13.38
N ALA A 168 -3.82 8.89 -14.05
CA ALA A 168 -3.20 9.02 -15.37
C ALA A 168 -3.83 8.06 -16.38
N HIS A 169 -3.18 6.92 -16.68
CA HIS A 169 -3.63 5.97 -17.68
C HIS A 169 -4.50 4.86 -17.05
N GLN A 170 -5.53 4.41 -17.77
CA GLN A 170 -6.39 3.30 -17.34
C GLN A 170 -6.13 2.07 -18.20
N VAL A 171 -6.18 0.89 -17.57
CA VAL A 171 -6.23 -0.42 -18.24
C VAL A 171 -7.65 -0.66 -18.74
#